data_AF-A0A552FJC2-F1
#
_entry.id   AF-A0A552FJC2-F1
#
_cell.length_a   1.000
_cell.length_b   1.000
_cell.length_c   1.000
_cell.angle_alpha   90.00
_cell.angle_beta   90.00
_cell.angle_gamma   90.00
#
_symmetry.space_group_name_H-M   'P 1'
#
loop_
_entity.id
_entity.type
_entity.pdbx_description
1 polymer ?
#
loop_
_entity_poly.entity_id
_entity_poly.type
_entity_poly.pdbx_seq_one_letter_code
_entity_poly.pdbx_strand_id
1 'polypeptide(L)' 'VIPSKRHRPVGQETGQTNPIERLNNTLRQRISRLVRQSLSFSKKMDNHIGAIWYFIHDYNAQLARH' A
#
# COMPACT_ATOMS: atom_id res chain seq x y z
N VAL A 1 -19.26 -5.90 23.62
CA VAL A 1 -20.02 -5.56 22.40
C VAL A 1 -19.03 -5.11 21.31
N ILE A 2 -19.02 -5.76 20.15
CA ILE A 2 -18.17 -5.34 19.01
C ILE A 2 -18.90 -4.21 18.26
N PRO A 3 -18.27 -3.06 17.96
CA PRO A 3 -18.91 -1.95 17.26
C PRO A 3 -19.47 -2.35 15.90
N SER A 4 -20.72 -1.96 15.60
CA SER A 4 -21.47 -2.30 14.38
C SER A 4 -20.84 -1.76 13.08
N LYS A 5 -19.95 -0.76 13.19
CA LYS A 5 -19.19 -0.12 12.10
C LYS A 5 -17.79 -0.73 11.88
N ARG A 6 -17.51 -1.94 12.35
CA ARG A 6 -16.24 -2.63 12.04
C ARG A 6 -16.25 -3.29 10.66
N HIS A 7 -15.05 -3.59 10.16
CA HIS A 7 -14.82 -4.42 8.98
C HIS A 7 -15.69 -5.69 9.06
N ARG A 8 -16.49 -5.92 8.02
CA ARG A 8 -17.30 -7.13 7.87
C ARG A 8 -16.57 -8.03 6.88
N PRO A 9 -16.24 -9.28 7.25
CA PRO A 9 -15.75 -10.23 6.28
C PRO A 9 -16.82 -10.44 5.21
N VAL A 10 -16.39 -10.49 3.96
CA VAL A 10 -17.24 -10.69 2.79
C VAL A 10 -16.68 -11.84 1.95
N GLY A 11 -17.54 -12.51 1.20
CA GLY A 11 -17.11 -13.58 0.31
C GLY A 11 -16.28 -13.04 -0.87
N GLN A 12 -15.48 -13.92 -1.47
CA GLN A 12 -14.58 -13.59 -2.59
C GLN A 12 -15.35 -13.01 -3.79
N GLU A 13 -16.57 -13.48 -4.01
CA GLU A 13 -17.48 -13.03 -5.06
C GLU A 13 -17.82 -11.53 -5.00
N THR A 14 -17.65 -10.91 -3.84
CA THR A 14 -17.93 -9.47 -3.67
C THR A 14 -16.89 -8.56 -4.31
N GLY A 15 -15.72 -9.09 -4.68
CA GLY A 15 -14.63 -8.32 -5.30
C GLY A 15 -14.04 -7.22 -4.43
N GLN A 16 -14.37 -7.17 -3.13
CA GLN A 16 -13.89 -6.11 -2.22
C GLN A 16 -12.39 -6.20 -1.91
N THR A 17 -11.72 -7.31 -2.27
CA THR A 17 -10.26 -7.44 -2.18
C THR A 17 -9.53 -6.77 -3.34
N ASN A 18 -10.18 -6.64 -4.50
CA ASN A 18 -9.57 -6.11 -5.73
C ASN A 18 -8.93 -4.72 -5.54
N PRO A 19 -9.56 -3.75 -4.83
CA PRO A 19 -8.93 -2.45 -4.59
C PRO A 19 -7.62 -2.55 -3.78
N ILE A 20 -7.58 -3.45 -2.79
CA ILE A 20 -6.39 -3.68 -1.96
C ILE A 20 -5.29 -4.38 -2.74
N GLU A 21 -5.64 -5.38 -3.55
CA GLU A 21 -4.71 -6.08 -4.44
C GLU A 21 -4.09 -5.11 -5.45
N ARG A 22 -4.91 -4.24 -6.04
CA ARG A 22 -4.45 -3.17 -6.94
C ARG A 22 -3.48 -2.23 -6.23
N LEU A 23 -3.82 -1.76 -5.03
CA LEU A 23 -2.95 -0.90 -4.23
C LEU A 23 -1.60 -1.57 -3.95
N ASN A 24 -1.61 -2.82 -3.52
CA ASN A 24 -0.40 -3.60 -3.24
C ASN A 24 0.48 -3.77 -4.47
N ASN A 25 -0.13 -3.99 -5.64
CA ASN A 25 0.61 -4.07 -6.90
C ASN A 25 1.25 -2.73 -7.27
N THR A 26 0.51 -1.62 -7.16
CA THR A 26 1.04 -0.27 -7.42
C THR A 26 2.19 0.08 -6.46
N LEU A 27 2.06 -0.26 -5.18
CA LEU A 27 3.09 -0.03 -4.17
C LEU A 27 4.36 -0.83 -4.49
N ARG A 28 4.22 -2.11 -4.87
CA ARG A 28 5.34 -2.96 -5.31
C ARG A 28 6.07 -2.39 -6.52
N GLN A 29 5.32 -1.90 -7.51
CA GLN A 29 5.90 -1.33 -8.73
C GLN A 29 6.61 0.00 -8.47
N ARG A 30 6.05 0.87 -7.63
CA ARG A 30 6.63 2.20 -7.35
C ARG A 30 7.76 2.18 -6.31
N ILE A 31 7.75 1.25 -5.36
CA ILE A 31 8.72 1.18 -4.28
C ILE A 31 9.62 -0.06 -4.42
N SER A 32 10.48 -0.07 -5.44
CA SER A 32 11.42 -1.18 -5.72
C SER A 32 12.34 -1.53 -4.54
N ARG A 33 12.61 -0.56 -3.66
CA ARG A 33 13.37 -0.72 -2.41
C ARG A 33 12.76 -1.74 -1.43
N LEU A 34 11.45 -1.95 -1.45
CA LEU A 34 10.78 -2.92 -0.57
C LEU A 34 10.85 -4.35 -1.10
N VAL A 35 11.19 -4.54 -2.38
CA VAL A 35 11.13 -5.83 -3.08
C VAL A 35 12.51 -6.49 -3.19
N ARG A 36 13.60 -5.69 -3.19
CA ARG A 36 14.95 -6.20 -3.46
C ARG A 36 15.71 -6.51 -2.18
N GLN A 37 16.29 -7.70 -2.12
CA GLN A 37 17.14 -8.15 -1.00
C GLN A 37 18.61 -7.69 -1.15
N SER A 38 19.02 -7.23 -2.33
CA SER A 38 20.42 -7.02 -2.72
C SER A 38 21.10 -5.82 -2.06
N LEU A 39 22.41 -5.98 -1.79
CA LEU A 39 23.31 -5.09 -1.04
C LEU A 39 23.50 -3.69 -1.63
N SER A 40 23.10 -3.46 -2.90
CA SER A 40 23.25 -2.17 -3.58
C SER A 40 22.24 -1.11 -3.14
N PHE A 41 21.17 -1.48 -2.44
CA PHE A 41 20.24 -0.53 -1.83
C PHE A 41 20.46 -0.47 -0.33
N SER A 42 20.62 0.75 0.19
CA SER A 42 20.71 1.00 1.62
C SER A 42 19.42 0.54 2.31
N LYS A 43 19.51 -0.49 3.16
CA LYS A 43 18.41 -0.98 4.01
C LYS A 43 18.17 -0.11 5.25
N LYS A 44 18.49 1.18 5.17
CA LYS A 44 18.23 2.13 6.27
C LYS A 44 16.72 2.23 6.47
N MET A 45 16.28 1.97 7.69
CA MET A 45 14.86 1.98 8.05
C MET A 45 14.19 3.32 7.68
N ASP A 46 14.87 4.44 7.93
CA ASP A 46 14.36 5.77 7.62
C ASP A 46 14.05 5.96 6.12
N ASN A 47 14.86 5.38 5.25
CA ASN A 47 14.64 5.44 3.81
C ASN A 47 13.43 4.61 3.38
N HIS A 48 13.17 3.49 4.06
CA HIS A 48 11.96 2.70 3.82
C HIS A 48 10.71 3.41 4.30
N ILE A 49 10.75 3.97 5.51
CA ILE A 49 9.65 4.77 6.09
C ILE A 49 9.36 5.96 5.19
N GLY A 50 10.39 6.74 4.83
CA GLY A 50 10.26 7.89 3.94
C GLY A 50 9.69 7.51 2.58
N ALA A 51 10.15 6.42 1.97
CA ALA A 51 9.62 5.94 0.69
C ALA A 51 8.12 5.62 0.74
N ILE A 52 7.67 4.97 1.82
CA ILE A 52 6.25 4.65 2.02
C ILE A 52 5.44 5.94 2.23
N TRP A 53 5.94 6.87 3.05
CA TRP A 53 5.30 8.16 3.27
C TRP A 53 5.13 8.97 1.98
N TYR A 54 6.20 9.11 1.19
CA TYR A 54 6.14 9.78 -0.11
C TYR A 54 5.12 9.14 -1.04
N PHE A 55 5.09 7.80 -1.11
CA PHE A 55 4.12 7.08 -1.91
C PHE A 55 2.68 7.36 -1.48
N ILE A 56 2.38 7.30 -0.18
CA ILE A 56 1.01 7.53 0.34
C ILE A 56 0.54 8.95 0.02
N HIS A 57 1.40 9.95 0.24
CA HIS A 57 1.04 11.33 -0.07
C HIS A 57 0.80 11.57 -1.55
N ASP A 58 1.70 11.09 -2.41
CA ASP A 58 1.58 11.21 -3.86
C ASP A 58 0.33 10.47 -4.38
N TYR A 59 0.09 9.25 -3.93
CA TYR A 59 -1.06 8.44 -4.32
C TYR A 59 -2.39 9.11 -3.91
N ASN A 60 -2.48 9.62 -2.68
CA ASN A 60 -3.67 10.32 -2.21
C ASN A 60 -3.88 11.65 -2.94
N ALA A 61 -2.81 12.39 -3.24
CA ALA A 61 -2.89 13.61 -4.03
C ALA A 61 -3.35 13.34 -5.47
N GLN A 62 -2.94 12.22 -6.08
CA GLN A 62 -3.43 11.77 -7.38
C GLN A 62 -4.92 11.42 -7.33
N LEU A 63 -5.36 10.69 -6.30
CA LEU A 63 -6.78 10.37 -6.11
C LEU A 63 -7.65 11.61 -5.91
N ALA A 64 -7.19 12.60 -5.15
CA ALA A 64 -7.95 13.82 -4.88
C ALA A 64 -8.10 14.76 -6.09
N ARG A 65 -7.30 14.56 -7.14
CA ARG A 65 -7.36 15.34 -8.38
C ARG A 65 -8.39 14.81 -9.39
N HIS A 66 -8.91 13.61 -9.14
CA HIS A 66 -9.91 12.94 -9.96
C HIS A 66 -11.26 12.94 -9.24
#